data_AF-E3I102-F1
#
_entry.id   AF-E3I102-F1
#
_cell.length_a   1.000
_cell.length_b   1.000
_cell.length_c   1.000
_cell.angle_alpha   90.00
_cell.angle_beta   90.00
_cell.angle_gamma   90.00
#
_symmetry.space_group_name_H-M   'P 1'
#
loop_
_entity.id
_entity.type
_entity.pdbx_description
1 polymer ?
#
loop_
_entity_poly.entity_id
_entity_poly.type
_entity_poly.pdbx_seq_one_letter_code
_entity_poly.pdbx_strand_id
1 'polypeptide(L)' 'MAAIASAIAGSAGCALDEGSIHPCVIAGEDWGPTLYTMAMMGWLAIATTQIGAIALAAWFAALVIHGAVLAFRRRRSGTD' A
#
# COMPACT_ATOMS: atom_id res chain seq x y z
N MET A 1 5.43 -3.20 9.14
CA MET A 1 4.31 -3.91 9.81
C MET A 1 4.50 -5.40 9.69
N ALA A 2 4.44 -5.99 8.49
CA ALA A 2 4.74 -7.42 8.29
C ALA A 2 6.13 -7.84 8.83
N ALA A 3 7.19 -7.07 8.54
CA ALA A 3 8.54 -7.36 9.05
C ALA A 3 8.67 -7.29 10.59
N ILE A 4 7.80 -6.53 11.26
CA ILE A 4 7.79 -6.42 12.72
C ILE A 4 7.06 -7.63 13.30
N ALA A 5 5.94 -8.03 12.70
CA ALA A 5 5.21 -9.23 13.08
C ALA A 5 6.08 -10.50 12.92
N SER A 6 6.82 -10.62 11.81
CA SER A 6 7.73 -11.76 11.60
C SER A 6 8.90 -11.77 12.58
N ALA A 7 9.45 -10.60 12.94
CA ALA A 7 10.50 -10.50 13.96
C ALA A 7 9.99 -10.91 15.35
N ILE A 8 8.78 -10.49 15.73
CA ILE A 8 8.16 -10.84 17.02
C ILE A 8 7.86 -12.35 17.06
N ALA A 9 7.21 -12.90 16.03
CA ALA A 9 6.93 -14.34 15.94
C ALA A 9 8.22 -15.18 15.95
N GLY A 10 9.25 -14.76 15.22
CA GLY A 10 10.56 -15.42 15.21
C GLY A 10 11.26 -15.38 16.57
N SER A 11 11.13 -14.28 17.31
CA SER A 11 11.68 -14.17 18.67
C SER A 11 10.92 -15.03 19.70
N ALA A 12 9.63 -15.26 19.49
CA ALA A 12 8.78 -16.09 20.34
C ALA A 12 8.78 -17.58 19.93
N GLY A 13 9.42 -17.93 18.79
CA GLY A 13 9.41 -19.29 18.26
C GLY A 13 8.06 -19.74 17.68
N CYS A 14 7.18 -18.80 17.37
CA CYS A 14 5.86 -19.09 16.82
C CYS A 14 5.88 -19.19 15.29
N ALA A 15 5.07 -20.11 14.75
CA ALA A 15 4.78 -20.13 13.32
C ALA A 15 3.90 -18.93 12.94
N LEU A 16 4.31 -18.20 11.91
CA LEU A 16 3.55 -17.09 11.33
C LEU A 16 3.42 -17.35 9.83
N ASP A 17 2.27 -17.90 9.44
CA ASP A 17 1.96 -18.24 8.07
C ASP A 17 0.91 -17.27 7.50
N GLU A 18 0.98 -16.99 6.19
CA GLU A 18 0.03 -16.09 5.52
C GLU A 18 -1.32 -16.74 5.21
N GLY A 19 -1.44 -18.06 5.41
CA GLY A 19 -2.65 -18.83 5.11
C GLY A 19 -3.56 -19.13 6.30
N SER A 20 -3.05 -19.01 7.53
CA SER A 20 -3.80 -19.38 8.73
C SER A 20 -3.31 -18.66 9.99
N ILE A 21 -4.23 -18.41 10.91
CA ILE A 21 -3.91 -17.87 12.24
C ILE A 21 -3.41 -19.03 13.10
N HIS A 22 -2.18 -18.91 13.59
CA HIS A 22 -1.61 -19.84 14.56
C HIS A 22 -1.57 -19.19 15.95
N PRO A 23 -2.00 -19.90 17.01
CA PRO A 23 -1.91 -19.37 18.37
C PRO A 23 -0.46 -19.12 18.73
N CYS A 24 -0.16 -17.93 19.23
CA CYS A 24 1.18 -17.53 19.64
C CYS A 24 1.10 -16.85 21.00
N VAL A 25 1.37 -17.62 22.05
CA VAL A 25 1.24 -17.15 23.43
C VAL A 25 2.52 -16.43 23.84
N ILE A 26 2.45 -15.12 24.00
CA ILE A 26 3.57 -14.28 24.47
C ILE A 26 3.12 -13.63 25.77
N ALA A 27 3.88 -13.86 26.84
CA ALA A 27 3.58 -13.36 28.19
C ALA A 27 2.19 -13.80 28.73
N GLY A 28 1.65 -14.93 28.27
CA GLY A 28 0.37 -15.49 28.73
C GLY A 28 -0.86 -15.08 27.92
N GLU A 29 -0.71 -14.17 26.96
CA GLU A 29 -1.78 -13.72 26.06
C GLU A 29 -1.58 -14.28 24.65
N ASP A 30 -2.64 -14.61 23.91
CA ASP A 30 -2.52 -15.05 22.52
C ASP A 30 -2.41 -13.85 21.55
N TRP A 31 -1.22 -13.68 20.99
CA TRP A 31 -0.89 -12.64 20.02
C TRP A 31 -1.05 -13.10 18.57
N GLY A 32 -1.37 -14.37 18.33
CA GLY A 32 -1.51 -14.96 17.00
C GLY A 32 -2.41 -14.15 16.05
N PRO A 33 -3.66 -13.80 16.45
CA PRO A 33 -4.56 -13.00 15.62
C PRO A 33 -4.01 -11.60 15.30
N THR A 34 -3.35 -10.97 16.27
CA THR A 34 -2.75 -9.63 16.09
C THR A 34 -1.57 -9.69 15.13
N LEU A 35 -0.69 -10.68 15.26
CA LEU A 35 0.45 -10.87 14.37
C LEU A 35 -0.01 -11.13 12.92
N TYR A 36 -1.04 -11.95 12.74
CA TYR A 36 -1.63 -12.23 11.42
C TYR A 36 -2.23 -10.97 10.79
N THR A 37 -3.03 -10.20 11.54
CA THR A 37 -3.60 -8.95 11.02
C THR A 37 -2.53 -7.93 10.66
N MET A 38 -1.46 -7.80 11.46
CA MET A 38 -0.32 -6.93 11.12
C MET A 38 0.41 -7.36 9.85
N ALA A 39 0.54 -8.67 9.60
CA ALA A 39 1.09 -9.21 8.37
C ALA A 39 0.20 -8.88 7.15
N MET A 40 -1.11 -9.13 7.26
CA MET A 40 -2.09 -8.84 6.20
C MET A 40 -2.21 -7.35 5.88
N MET A 41 -2.08 -6.47 6.88
CA MET A 41 -2.02 -5.02 6.65
C MET A 41 -0.77 -4.61 5.85
N GLY A 42 0.33 -5.36 5.99
CA GLY A 42 1.50 -5.19 5.12
C GLY A 42 1.18 -5.51 3.65
N TRP A 43 0.47 -6.61 3.40
CA TRP A 43 0.00 -6.98 2.06
C TRP A 43 -0.97 -5.96 1.47
N LEU A 44 -1.90 -5.46 2.28
CA LEU A 44 -2.81 -4.39 1.88
C LEU A 44 -2.05 -3.14 1.46
N ALA A 45 -1.04 -2.73 2.25
CA ALA A 45 -0.22 -1.56 1.94
C ALA A 45 0.48 -1.69 0.59
N ILE A 46 0.97 -2.89 0.26
CA ILE A 46 1.53 -3.19 -1.07
C ILE A 46 0.45 -2.98 -2.14
N ALA A 47 -0.67 -3.69 -2.06
CA ALA A 47 -1.73 -3.57 -3.07
C ALA A 47 -2.22 -2.11 -3.27
N THR A 48 -2.45 -1.38 -2.18
CA THR A 48 -2.87 0.04 -2.22
C THR A 48 -1.81 0.94 -2.83
N THR A 49 -0.53 0.68 -2.59
CA THR A 49 0.57 1.49 -3.15
C THR A 49 0.60 1.39 -4.68
N GLN A 50 0.47 0.19 -5.24
CA GLN A 50 0.43 0.04 -6.71
C GLN A 50 -0.77 0.74 -7.33
N ILE A 51 -1.97 0.55 -6.76
CA ILE A 51 -3.19 1.18 -7.28
C ILE A 51 -3.10 2.70 -7.15
N GLY A 52 -2.63 3.20 -6.01
CA GLY A 52 -2.42 4.62 -5.76
C GLY A 52 -1.41 5.24 -6.72
N ALA A 53 -0.31 4.55 -7.00
CA ALA A 53 0.70 5.02 -7.95
C ALA A 53 0.12 5.15 -9.38
N ILE A 54 -0.67 4.16 -9.83
CA ILE A 54 -1.32 4.20 -11.14
C ILE A 54 -2.34 5.34 -11.20
N ALA A 55 -3.16 5.50 -10.16
CA ALA A 55 -4.15 6.56 -10.09
C ALA A 55 -3.50 7.96 -10.13
N LEU A 56 -2.41 8.16 -9.38
CA LEU A 56 -1.65 9.41 -9.38
C LEU A 56 -1.00 9.68 -10.75
N ALA A 57 -0.42 8.66 -11.38
CA ALA A 57 0.17 8.80 -12.71
C ALA A 57 -0.87 9.19 -13.77
N ALA A 58 -2.04 8.54 -13.75
CA ALA A 58 -3.14 8.86 -14.66
C ALA A 58 -3.67 10.29 -14.45
N TRP A 59 -3.84 10.70 -13.19
CA TRP A 59 -4.27 12.06 -12.86
C TRP A 59 -3.26 13.12 -13.31
N PHE A 60 -1.97 12.87 -13.07
CA PHE A 60 -0.90 13.76 -13.53
C PHE A 60 -0.88 13.88 -15.07
N ALA A 61 -1.01 12.76 -15.78
CA ALA A 61 -1.09 12.77 -17.25
C ALA A 61 -2.30 13.59 -17.74
N ALA A 62 -3.47 13.44 -17.10
CA ALA A 62 -4.65 14.22 -17.44
C ALA A 62 -4.44 15.73 -17.26
N LEU A 63 -3.77 16.15 -16.17
CA LEU A 63 -3.43 17.56 -15.95
C LEU A 63 -2.47 18.10 -17.00
N VAL A 64 -1.43 17.34 -17.37
CA VAL A 64 -0.49 17.73 -18.42
C VAL A 64 -1.21 17.91 -19.76
N ILE A 65 -2.08 16.96 -20.13
CA ILE A 65 -2.87 17.03 -21.37
C ILE A 65 -3.79 18.26 -21.33
N HIS A 66 -4.53 18.45 -20.23
CA HIS A 66 -5.45 19.58 -20.09
C HIS A 66 -4.71 20.92 -20.17
N GLY A 67 -3.58 21.05 -19.46
CA GLY A 67 -2.73 22.24 -19.51
C GLY A 67 -2.17 22.51 -20.90
N ALA A 68 -1.68 21.47 -21.59
CA ALA A 68 -1.20 21.58 -22.96
C ALA A 68 -2.31 22.06 -23.91
N VAL A 69 -3.49 21.44 -23.84
CA VAL A 69 -4.66 21.84 -24.67
C VAL A 69 -5.02 23.30 -24.44
N LEU A 70 -5.09 23.75 -23.19
CA LEU A 70 -5.38 25.16 -22.87
C LEU A 70 -4.30 26.10 -23.41
N ALA A 71 -3.02 25.74 -23.27
CA ALA A 71 -1.90 26.53 -23.81
C ALA A 71 -1.94 26.60 -25.35
N PHE A 72 -2.23 25.50 -26.03
CA PHE A 72 -2.40 25.47 -27.49
C PHE A 72 -3.58 26.31 -27.95
N ARG A 73 -4.72 26.27 -27.23
CA ARG A 73 -5.88 27.13 -27.55
C ARG A 73 -5.56 28.61 -27.41
N ARG A 74 -4.87 29.01 -26.33
CA ARG A 74 -4.42 30.40 -26.14
C ARG A 74 -3.51 30.89 -27.27
N ARG A 75 -2.61 30.04 -27.77
CA ARG A 75 -1.72 30.39 -28.89
C ARG A 75 -2.45 30.61 -30.21
N ARG A 76 -3.57 29.92 -30.47
CA ARG A 76 -4.32 30.14 -31.73
C ARG A 76 -5.09 31.46 -31.78
N SER A 77 -5.55 31.98 -30.64
CA SER A 77 -6.34 33.23 -30.61
C SER A 77 -5.51 34.51 -30.70
N GLY A 78 -4.17 34.43 -30.73
CA GLY A 78 -3.27 35.57 -30.89
C GLY A 78 -2.71 35.74 -32.30
N THR A 79 -3.19 34.93 -33.26
CA THR A 79 -2.75 34.93 -34.67
C THR A 79 -3.92 35.26 -35.61
N ASP A 80 -4.76 36.21 -35.21
CA ASP A 80 -5.71 36.92 -36.07
C ASP A 80 -5.33 38.42 -36.08
#